data_AF-A0A0F8EQR1-F1
#
_entry.id   AF-A0A0F8EQR1-F1
#
_cell.length_a   1.000
_cell.length_b   1.000
_cell.length_c   1.000
_cell.angle_alpha   90.00
_cell.angle_beta   90.00
_cell.angle_gamma   90.00
#
_symmetry.space_group_name_H-M   'P 1'
#
loop_
_entity.id
_entity.type
_entity.pdbx_description
1 polymer ?
#
loop_
_entity_poly.entity_id
_entity_poly.type
_entity_poly.pdbx_seq_one_letter_code
_entity_poly.pdbx_strand_id
1 'polypeptide(L)'
;MDGIRHLKIVEFSKDRKQLADKMKTEEAKKIYGQRKMVVEPAIGNYKENLGFREFLTRGLKSVRNEFNLVCTAVNLRKIWIYSNKNKISGRKNSNKWNFSL
;
A
#
# COMPACT_ATOMS: atom_id res chain seq x y z
N MET A 1 -26.74 -20.25 -37.91
CA MET A 1 -25.78 -19.63 -36.97
C MET A 1 -26.61 -18.80 -36.02
N ASP A 2 -26.81 -19.26 -34.80
CA ASP A 2 -28.03 -18.99 -34.02
C ASP A 2 -28.12 -17.60 -33.37
N GLY A 3 -27.29 -16.63 -33.77
CA GLY A 3 -27.35 -15.24 -33.29
C GLY A 3 -27.04 -15.04 -31.80
N ILE A 4 -26.80 -16.11 -31.05
CA ILE A 4 -26.53 -16.09 -29.61
C ILE A 4 -25.11 -15.57 -29.37
N ARG A 5 -25.00 -14.47 -28.63
CA ARG A 5 -23.73 -13.93 -28.16
C ARG A 5 -23.26 -14.70 -26.93
N HIS A 6 -22.15 -15.43 -27.05
CA HIS A 6 -21.48 -16.04 -25.90
C HIS A 6 -20.61 -15.01 -25.18
N LEU A 7 -21.09 -14.51 -24.04
CA LEU A 7 -20.30 -13.66 -23.15
C LEU A 7 -19.25 -14.51 -22.44
N LYS A 8 -17.96 -14.37 -22.82
CA LYS A 8 -16.85 -14.90 -22.01
C LYS A 8 -16.76 -14.08 -20.73
N ILE A 9 -17.28 -14.65 -19.65
CA ILE A 9 -17.12 -14.13 -18.31
C ILE A 9 -15.62 -14.15 -17.99
N VAL A 10 -15.01 -12.97 -17.90
CA VAL A 10 -13.57 -12.83 -17.59
C VAL A 10 -13.26 -13.39 -16.21
N GLU A 11 -12.05 -13.92 -16.03
CA GLU A 11 -11.60 -14.61 -14.82
C GLU A 11 -11.83 -13.80 -13.53
N PHE A 12 -11.60 -12.48 -13.57
CA PHE A 12 -11.82 -11.56 -12.44
C PHE A 12 -13.27 -11.10 -12.23
N SER A 13 -14.22 -11.61 -13.01
CA SER A 13 -15.65 -11.26 -12.85
C SER A 13 -16.20 -11.65 -11.48
N LYS A 14 -15.74 -12.78 -10.93
CA LYS A 14 -16.18 -13.30 -9.64
C LYS A 14 -15.78 -12.37 -8.50
N ASP A 15 -14.52 -11.97 -8.44
CA ASP A 15 -13.99 -11.10 -7.38
C ASP A 15 -14.62 -9.69 -7.45
N ARG A 16 -14.82 -9.17 -8.66
CA ARG A 16 -15.52 -7.88 -8.85
C ARG A 16 -16.98 -7.96 -8.38
N LYS A 17 -17.68 -9.06 -8.68
CA LYS A 17 -19.05 -9.29 -8.21
C LYS A 17 -19.09 -9.39 -6.68
N GLN A 18 -18.18 -10.15 -6.07
CA GLN A 18 -18.09 -10.26 -4.62
C GLN A 18 -17.80 -8.91 -3.95
N LEU A 19 -16.90 -8.10 -4.53
CA LEU A 19 -16.64 -6.75 -4.03
C LEU A 19 -17.89 -5.87 -4.16
N ALA A 20 -18.57 -5.90 -5.30
CA ALA A 20 -19.80 -5.15 -5.52
C ALA A 20 -20.89 -5.55 -4.52
N ASP A 21 -21.04 -6.85 -4.24
CA ASP A 21 -21.98 -7.36 -3.23
C ASP A 21 -21.61 -6.89 -1.81
N LYS A 22 -20.33 -6.90 -1.45
CA LYS A 22 -19.84 -6.36 -0.18
C LYS A 22 -20.10 -4.86 -0.05
N MET A 23 -19.96 -4.09 -1.13
CA MET A 23 -20.16 -2.64 -1.12
C MET A 23 -21.65 -2.21 -1.05
N LYS A 24 -22.59 -3.14 -0.92
CA LYS A 24 -24.01 -2.81 -0.74
C LYS A 24 -24.31 -2.18 0.62
N THR A 25 -23.49 -2.47 1.64
CA THR A 25 -23.69 -1.95 3.00
C THR A 25 -22.87 -0.68 3.25
N GLU A 26 -23.44 0.27 4.00
CA GLU A 26 -22.74 1.51 4.36
C GLU A 26 -21.51 1.28 5.23
N GLU A 27 -21.54 0.27 6.10
CA GLU A 27 -20.40 -0.14 6.92
C GLU A 27 -19.21 -0.58 6.05
N ALA A 28 -19.45 -1.42 5.05
CA ALA A 28 -18.41 -1.88 4.14
C ALA A 28 -17.84 -0.72 3.30
N LYS A 29 -18.69 0.20 2.83
CA LYS A 29 -18.25 1.42 2.14
C LYS A 29 -17.37 2.28 3.03
N LYS A 30 -17.75 2.46 4.31
CA LYS A 30 -16.99 3.24 5.29
C LYS A 30 -15.60 2.62 5.54
N ILE A 31 -15.53 1.31 5.74
CA ILE A 31 -14.26 0.57 5.90
C ILE A 31 -13.42 0.70 4.63
N TYR A 32 -14.01 0.51 3.45
CA TYR A 32 -13.30 0.62 2.18
C TYR A 32 -12.77 2.05 1.93
N GLY A 33 -13.50 3.06 2.37
CA GLY A 33 -13.09 4.47 2.28
C GLY A 33 -11.76 4.77 2.97
N GLN A 34 -11.38 4.00 4.01
CA GLN A 34 -10.10 4.14 4.71
C GLN A 34 -8.90 3.87 3.78
N ARG A 35 -9.09 3.15 2.68
CA ARG A 35 -8.03 2.90 1.68
C ARG A 35 -7.45 4.17 1.09
N LYS A 36 -8.23 5.25 1.00
CA LYS A 36 -7.77 6.57 0.55
C LYS A 36 -6.60 7.08 1.38
N MET A 37 -6.56 6.76 2.67
CA MET A 37 -5.50 7.21 3.58
C MET A 37 -4.37 6.20 3.72
N VAL A 38 -4.64 4.91 3.59
CA VAL A 38 -3.64 3.86 3.87
C VAL A 38 -2.95 3.38 2.58
N VAL A 39 -3.74 3.07 1.55
CA VAL A 39 -3.27 2.39 0.35
C VAL A 39 -2.79 3.40 -0.68
N GLU A 40 -3.57 4.44 -0.96
CA GLU A 40 -3.22 5.43 -2.00
C GLU A 40 -1.87 6.12 -1.75
N PRO A 41 -1.51 6.52 -0.50
CA PRO A 41 -0.19 7.09 -0.26
C PRO A 41 0.95 6.10 -0.48
N ALA A 42 0.74 4.81 -0.18
CA ALA A 42 1.73 3.79 -0.47
C ALA A 42 1.93 3.63 -1.98
N ILE A 43 0.82 3.59 -2.75
CA ILE A 43 0.83 3.52 -4.22
C ILE A 43 1.53 4.72 -4.84
N GLY A 44 1.15 5.94 -4.43
CA GLY A 44 1.78 7.17 -4.90
C GLY A 44 3.26 7.22 -4.53
N ASN A 45 3.65 6.75 -3.35
CA ASN A 45 5.04 6.81 -2.91
C ASN A 45 5.97 5.98 -3.80
N TYR A 46 5.65 4.71 -4.11
CA TYR A 46 6.55 3.94 -4.96
C TYR A 46 6.50 4.39 -6.43
N LYS A 47 5.35 4.84 -6.95
CA LYS A 47 5.23 5.30 -8.34
C LYS A 47 5.87 6.67 -8.57
N GLU A 48 5.46 7.66 -7.80
CA GLU A 48 5.80 9.06 -8.03
C GLU A 48 7.08 9.46 -7.29
N ASN A 49 7.21 9.09 -6.01
CA ASN A 49 8.37 9.53 -5.22
C ASN A 49 9.61 8.65 -5.42
N LEU A 50 9.43 7.35 -5.70
CA LEU A 50 10.54 6.40 -5.94
C LEU A 50 10.73 6.08 -7.42
N GLY A 51 9.86 6.56 -8.31
CA GLY A 51 9.97 6.35 -9.76
C GLY A 51 9.76 4.90 -10.22
N PHE A 52 9.22 4.02 -9.36
CA PHE A 52 8.98 2.62 -9.70
C PHE A 52 7.73 2.48 -10.58
N ARG A 53 7.90 2.67 -11.89
CA ARG A 53 6.83 2.56 -12.90
C ARG A 53 6.90 1.30 -13.75
N GLU A 54 8.08 0.70 -13.85
CA GLU A 54 8.35 -0.44 -14.72
C GLU A 54 9.09 -1.52 -13.94
N PHE A 55 8.85 -2.78 -14.32
CA PHE A 55 9.59 -3.92 -13.82
C PHE A 55 10.76 -4.23 -14.73
N LEU A 56 11.92 -4.51 -14.15
CA LEU A 56 13.11 -4.93 -14.88
C LEU A 56 13.05 -6.40 -15.29
N THR A 57 12.24 -7.20 -14.59
CA THR A 57 12.13 -8.64 -14.82
C THR A 57 10.86 -9.02 -15.60
N ARG A 58 10.87 -10.19 -16.26
CA ARG A 58 9.72 -10.74 -16.99
C ARG A 58 9.26 -12.06 -16.37
N GLY A 59 7.94 -12.24 -16.34
CA GLY A 59 7.29 -13.42 -15.76
C GLY A 59 6.75 -13.17 -14.35
N LEU A 60 5.58 -13.73 -14.05
CA LEU A 60 4.84 -13.40 -12.83
C LEU A 60 5.63 -13.65 -11.54
N LYS A 61 6.45 -14.72 -11.51
CA LYS A 61 7.27 -15.08 -10.35
C LYS A 61 8.37 -14.05 -10.09
N SER A 62 9.10 -13.61 -11.11
CA SER A 62 10.20 -12.65 -10.94
C SER A 62 9.68 -11.25 -10.61
N VAL A 63 8.61 -10.81 -11.31
CA VAL A 63 7.94 -9.53 -11.07
C VAL A 63 7.44 -9.43 -9.63
N ARG A 64 6.88 -10.53 -9.08
CA ARG A 64 6.48 -10.60 -7.68
C ARG A 64 7.67 -10.42 -6.73
N ASN A 65 8.80 -11.06 -7.01
CA ASN A 65 10.00 -10.93 -6.18
C ASN A 65 10.57 -9.52 -6.21
N GLU A 66 10.64 -8.91 -7.39
CA GLU A 66 11.06 -7.52 -7.58
C GLU A 66 10.18 -6.56 -6.78
N PHE A 67 8.85 -6.71 -6.89
CA PHE A 67 7.91 -5.89 -6.13
C PHE A 67 8.08 -6.09 -4.60
N ASN A 68 8.26 -7.33 -4.15
CA ASN A 68 8.50 -7.63 -2.73
C ASN A 68 9.77 -6.97 -2.22
N LEU A 69 10.82 -6.90 -3.04
CA LEU A 69 12.07 -6.23 -2.68
C LEU A 69 11.84 -4.72 -2.50
N VAL A 70 11.13 -4.08 -3.43
CA VAL A 70 10.76 -2.66 -3.34
C VAL A 70 9.95 -2.39 -2.07
N CYS A 71 8.92 -3.20 -1.79
CA CYS A 71 8.12 -3.06 -0.58
C CYS A 71 8.97 -3.22 0.69
N THR A 72 9.89 -4.18 0.71
CA THR A 72 10.83 -4.39 1.83
C THR A 72 11.68 -3.16 2.07
N ALA A 73 12.29 -2.60 1.02
CA ALA A 73 13.11 -1.39 1.13
C ALA A 73 12.32 -0.19 1.67
N VAL A 74 11.08 0.01 1.21
CA VAL A 74 10.19 1.07 1.70
C VAL A 74 9.84 0.87 3.18
N ASN A 75 9.53 -0.36 3.58
CA ASN A 75 9.21 -0.67 4.98
C ASN A 75 10.41 -0.46 5.90
N LEU A 76 11.61 -0.89 5.48
CA LEU A 76 12.85 -0.63 6.22
C LEU A 76 13.12 0.86 6.40
N ARG A 77 12.93 1.67 5.33
CA ARG A 77 13.03 3.13 5.42
C ARG A 77 12.05 3.72 6.43
N LYS A 78 10.80 3.26 6.46
CA LYS A 78 9.81 3.68 7.46
C LYS A 78 10.28 3.35 8.87
N ILE A 79 10.69 2.11 9.12
CA ILE A 79 11.18 1.66 10.44
C ILE A 79 12.36 2.52 10.90
N TRP A 80 13.32 2.79 10.01
CA TRP A 80 14.48 3.63 10.32
C TRP A 80 14.08 5.08 10.69
N ILE A 81 13.16 5.69 9.93
CA ILE A 81 12.64 7.03 10.23
C ILE A 81 11.95 7.04 11.60
N TYR A 82 11.09 6.07 11.89
CA TYR A 82 10.37 6.00 13.17
C TYR A 82 11.32 5.73 14.34
N SER A 83 12.29 4.84 14.17
CA SER A 83 13.31 4.55 15.18
C SER A 83 14.14 5.81 15.51
N ASN A 84 14.56 6.56 14.49
CA ASN A 84 15.30 7.81 14.69
C ASN A 84 14.46 8.93 15.29
N LYS A 85 13.19 9.07 14.91
CA LYS A 85 12.26 10.02 15.55
C LYS A 85 12.10 9.73 17.04
N ASN A 86 11.98 8.45 17.42
CA ASN A 86 11.87 8.04 18.82
C ASN A 86 13.18 8.30 19.61
N LYS A 87 14.35 8.15 18.98
CA LYS A 87 15.63 8.56 19.59
C LYS A 87 15.71 10.08 19.81
N ILE A 88 15.22 10.89 18.86
CA ILE A 88 15.19 12.36 18.99
C ILE A 88 14.17 12.82 20.03
N SER A 89 12.98 12.21 20.12
CA SER A 89 12.00 12.55 21.15
C SER A 89 12.47 12.13 22.54
N GLY A 90 13.10 10.96 22.67
CA GLY A 90 13.72 10.50 23.92
C GLY A 90 14.85 11.42 24.39
N ARG A 91 15.68 11.93 23.47
CA ARG A 91 16.77 12.87 23.77
C ARG A 91 16.30 14.28 24.13
N LYS A 92 15.12 14.70 23.67
CA LYS A 92 14.52 15.98 24.10
C LYS A 92 14.01 15.95 25.54
N ASN A 93 13.74 14.76 26.11
CA ASN A 93 13.24 14.62 27.47
C ASN A 93 14.36 14.52 28.54
N SER A 94 15.60 14.21 28.15
CA SER A 94 16.76 14.17 29.07
C SER A 94 17.40 15.54 29.35
N ASN A 95 17.05 16.57 28.57
CA ASN A 95 17.72 17.88 28.63
C ASN A 95 16.82 18.98 29.22
N LYS A 96 15.69 18.60 29.85
CA LYS A 96 14.69 19.55 30.37
C LYS A 96 14.93 19.99 31.83
N TRP A 97 16.03 19.53 32.45
CA TRP A 97 16.38 19.83 33.84
C TRP A 97 17.89 20.07 34.01
N ASN A 98 18.47 21.07 33.34
CA ASN A 98 19.82 21.54 33.64
C ASN A 98 19.91 23.06 33.48
N PHE A 99 19.29 23.80 34.40
CA PHE A 99 19.62 25.20 34.68
C PHE A 99 19.33 25.48 36.16
N SER A 100 20.40 25.58 36.96
CA SER A 100 20.68 26.64 37.95
C SER A 100 21.64 26.09 39.01
N LEU A 101 22.91 26.47 38.91
CA LEU A 101 23.74 26.77 40.09
C LEU A 101 23.49 28.22 40.45
#